data_AF-A0A2V6QEM6-F1
#
_entry.id   AF-A0A2V6QEM6-F1
#
_cell.length_a   1.000
_cell.length_b   1.000
_cell.length_c   1.000
_cell.angle_alpha   90.00
_cell.angle_beta   90.00
_cell.angle_gamma   90.00
#
_symmetry.space_group_name_H-M   'P 1'
#
loop_
_entity.id
_entity.type
_entity.pdbx_description
1 polymer ?
#
loop_
_entity_poly.entity_id
_entity_poly.type
_entity_poly.pdbx_seq_one_letter_code
_entity_poly.pdbx_strand_id
1 'polypeptide(L)' 'MPRVREITDPGDDPILKETFAKEEATFGAVFNTTKVQAHTPGVMRAAKALSAAVDRSGLLGKELLALVYLRVSLINGCPF' A
#
# COMPACT_ATOMS: atom_id res chain seq x y z
N MET A 1 3.51 14.75 -7.04
CA MET A 1 4.91 14.27 -6.89
C MET A 1 5.20 14.09 -5.41
N PRO A 2 5.77 12.96 -4.98
CA PRO A 2 6.12 12.75 -3.58
C PRO A 2 7.19 13.76 -3.14
N ARG A 3 7.13 14.19 -1.87
CA ARG A 3 8.14 15.10 -1.28
C ARG A 3 9.47 14.40 -0.99
N VAL A 4 9.43 13.08 -0.88
CA VAL A 4 10.61 12.22 -0.68
C VAL A 4 10.85 11.40 -1.94
N ARG A 5 12.12 11.08 -2.19
CA ARG A 5 12.52 10.22 -3.31
C ARG A 5 11.86 8.85 -3.17
N GLU A 6 11.32 8.32 -4.25
CA GLU A 6 10.82 6.95 -4.29
C GLU A 6 11.97 5.94 -4.21
N ILE A 7 11.78 4.88 -3.42
CA ILE A 7 12.67 3.71 -3.44
C ILE A 7 12.12 2.74 -4.48
N THR A 8 12.90 2.51 -5.53
CA THR A 8 12.54 1.60 -6.64
C THR A 8 13.33 0.30 -6.64
N ASP A 9 14.36 0.20 -5.79
CA ASP A 9 15.20 -0.98 -5.61
C ASP A 9 15.12 -1.42 -4.13
N PRO A 10 14.70 -2.65 -3.82
CA PRO A 10 14.61 -3.13 -2.44
C PRO A 10 15.98 -3.32 -1.77
N GLY A 11 17.09 -3.29 -2.51
CA GLY A 11 18.43 -3.51 -1.97
C GLY A 11 18.53 -4.89 -1.30
N ASP A 12 19.03 -4.95 -0.06
CA ASP A 12 19.12 -6.18 0.74
C ASP A 12 18.08 -6.30 1.87
N ASP A 13 17.14 -5.36 1.98
CA ASP A 13 16.11 -5.42 3.01
C ASP A 13 15.11 -6.56 2.71
N PRO A 14 14.95 -7.55 3.60
CA PRO A 14 14.10 -8.71 3.34
C PRO A 14 12.60 -8.33 3.26
N ILE A 15 12.16 -7.32 4.01
CA ILE A 15 10.76 -6.85 3.99
C ILE A 15 10.46 -6.21 2.64
N LEU A 16 11.40 -5.40 2.13
CA LEU A 16 11.24 -4.77 0.82
C LEU A 16 11.29 -5.79 -0.32
N LYS A 17 12.25 -6.74 -0.30
CA LYS A 17 12.34 -7.81 -1.31
C LYS A 17 11.03 -8.60 -1.41
N GLU A 18 10.52 -9.06 -0.27
CA GLU A 18 9.26 -9.81 -0.21
C GLU A 18 8.09 -8.97 -0.74
N THR A 19 7.96 -7.73 -0.26
CA THR A 19 6.83 -6.86 -0.59
C THR A 19 6.84 -6.47 -2.07
N PHE A 20 8.00 -6.08 -2.61
CA PHE A 20 8.12 -5.63 -4.00
C PHE A 20 7.86 -6.80 -4.95
N ALA A 21 8.42 -7.97 -4.68
CA ALA A 21 8.18 -9.17 -5.48
C ALA A 21 6.69 -9.55 -5.50
N LYS A 22 6.02 -9.46 -4.36
CA LYS A 22 4.58 -9.74 -4.26
C LYS A 22 3.74 -8.74 -5.06
N GLU A 23 4.05 -7.45 -4.98
CA GLU A 23 3.31 -6.42 -5.74
C GLU A 23 3.55 -6.54 -7.24
N GLU A 24 4.79 -6.76 -7.67
CA GLU A 24 5.10 -7.02 -9.07
C GLU A 24 4.35 -8.25 -9.60
N ALA A 25 4.35 -9.36 -8.86
CA ALA A 25 3.66 -10.58 -9.27
C ALA A 25 2.13 -10.40 -9.35
N THR A 26 1.55 -9.54 -8.51
CA THR A 26 0.08 -9.38 -8.41
C THR A 26 -0.45 -8.27 -9.31
N PHE A 27 0.30 -7.18 -9.45
CA PHE A 27 -0.15 -5.93 -10.08
C PHE A 27 0.70 -5.50 -11.28
N GLY A 28 1.83 -6.17 -11.54
CA GLY A 28 2.78 -5.80 -12.60
C GLY A 28 3.55 -4.51 -12.35
N ALA A 29 3.46 -3.98 -11.12
CA ALA A 29 4.21 -2.82 -10.65
C ALA A 29 4.22 -2.75 -9.12
N VAL A 30 5.30 -2.22 -8.55
CA VAL A 30 5.32 -1.75 -7.15
C VAL A 30 4.49 -0.48 -6.99
N PHE A 31 3.64 -0.41 -5.96
CA PHE A 31 2.80 0.76 -5.72
C PHE A 31 3.61 2.00 -5.32
N ASN A 32 3.17 3.18 -5.74
CA ASN A 32 3.83 4.43 -5.38
C ASN A 32 3.83 4.68 -3.85
N THR A 33 2.77 4.27 -3.15
CA THR A 33 2.73 4.31 -1.68
C THR A 33 3.75 3.38 -1.05
N THR A 34 3.97 2.19 -1.61
CA THR A 34 5.04 1.26 -1.18
C THR A 34 6.40 1.90 -1.38
N LYS A 35 6.69 2.47 -2.56
CA LYS A 35 7.97 3.13 -2.86
C LYS A 35 8.28 4.29 -1.91
N VAL A 36 7.27 5.02 -1.46
CA VAL A 36 7.40 6.10 -0.47
C VAL A 36 7.55 5.54 0.96
N GLN A 37 6.78 4.52 1.34
CA GLN A 37 6.86 3.94 2.68
C GLN A 37 8.10 3.05 2.87
N ALA A 38 8.76 2.63 1.80
CA ALA A 38 9.96 1.81 1.85
C ALA A 38 11.13 2.47 2.61
N HIS A 39 11.10 3.79 2.85
CA HIS A 39 12.04 4.46 3.77
C HIS A 39 11.94 3.93 5.20
N THR A 40 10.82 3.32 5.58
CA THR A 40 10.56 2.75 6.91
C THR A 40 9.92 1.35 6.78
N PRO A 41 10.67 0.32 6.36
CA PRO A 41 10.13 -0.99 5.99
C PRO A 41 9.25 -1.66 7.07
N GLY A 42 9.61 -1.52 8.35
CA GLY A 42 8.81 -2.03 9.46
C GLY A 42 7.43 -1.35 9.59
N VAL A 43 7.37 -0.03 9.40
CA VAL A 43 6.12 0.75 9.43
C VAL A 43 5.28 0.41 8.20
N MET A 44 5.89 0.33 7.03
CA MET A 44 5.24 -0.10 5.79
C MET A 44 4.56 -1.46 5.97
N ARG A 45 5.29 -2.45 6.52
CA ARG A 45 4.74 -3.79 6.76
C ARG A 45 3.54 -3.75 7.70
N ALA A 46 3.61 -2.98 8.77
CA ALA A 46 2.50 -2.82 9.71
C ALA A 46 1.27 -2.15 9.03
N ALA A 47 1.47 -1.10 8.24
CA ALA A 47 0.40 -0.43 7.50
C ALA A 47 -0.29 -1.37 6.50
N LYS A 48 0.48 -2.19 5.76
CA LYS A 48 -0.08 -3.21 4.86
C LYS A 48 -0.84 -4.30 5.61
N ALA A 49 -0.32 -4.74 6.75
CA ALA A 49 -1.00 -5.73 7.59
C ALA A 49 -2.35 -5.20 8.10
N LEU A 50 -2.42 -3.91 8.47
CA LEU A 50 -3.66 -3.25 8.86
C LEU A 50 -4.66 -3.20 7.69
N SER A 51 -4.24 -2.76 6.50
CA SER A 51 -5.11 -2.75 5.31
C SER A 51 -5.68 -4.15 5.01
N ALA A 52 -4.80 -5.16 5.02
CA ALA A 52 -5.22 -6.53 4.76
C ALA A 52 -6.15 -7.09 5.85
N ALA A 53 -6.07 -6.60 7.09
CA ALA A 53 -7.01 -6.98 8.15
C ALA A 53 -8.41 -6.40 7.90
N VAL A 54 -8.50 -5.18 7.36
CA VAL A 54 -9.79 -4.60 6.94
C VAL A 54 -10.40 -5.41 5.80
N ASP A 55 -9.62 -5.77 4.79
CA ASP A 55 -10.08 -6.60 3.66
C ASP A 55 -10.60 -7.98 4.12
N ARG A 56 -9.91 -8.61 5.08
CA ARG A 56 -10.30 -9.91 5.64
C ARG A 56 -11.52 -9.85 6.56
N SER A 57 -11.90 -8.67 7.07
CA SER A 57 -13.00 -8.55 8.03
C SER A 57 -14.35 -9.04 7.47
N GLY A 58 -14.54 -8.92 6.14
CA GLY A 58 -15.77 -9.36 5.47
C GLY A 58 -17.05 -8.65 5.90
N LEU A 59 -16.95 -7.58 6.69
CA LEU A 59 -18.11 -6.84 7.20
C LEU A 59 -18.85 -6.06 6.09
N LEU A 60 -18.16 -5.77 4.99
CA LEU A 60 -18.71 -5.11 3.81
C LEU A 60 -18.43 -5.97 2.57
N GLY A 61 -19.36 -5.95 1.60
CA GLY A 61 -19.09 -6.45 0.25
C GLY A 61 -17.93 -5.69 -0.40
N LYS A 62 -17.17 -6.33 -1.29
CA LYS A 62 -15.94 -5.77 -1.87
C LYS A 62 -16.17 -4.46 -2.61
N GLU A 63 -17.29 -4.38 -3.34
CA GLU A 63 -17.70 -3.20 -4.10
C GLU A 63 -18.02 -2.04 -3.16
N LEU A 64 -18.74 -2.31 -2.06
CA LEU A 64 -19.07 -1.30 -1.07
C LEU A 64 -17.83 -0.82 -0.31
N LEU A 65 -16.91 -1.73 0.02
CA LEU A 65 -15.64 -1.37 0.67
C LEU A 65 -14.82 -0.41 -0.21
N ALA A 66 -14.71 -0.68 -1.51
CA ALA A 66 -14.04 0.21 -2.45
C ALA A 66 -14.70 1.60 -2.54
N LEU A 67 -16.04 1.66 -2.54
CA LEU A 67 -16.77 2.93 -2.52
C LEU A 67 -16.57 3.72 -1.22
N VAL A 68 -16.49 3.03 -0.08
CA VAL A 68 -16.19 3.67 1.22
C VAL A 68 -14.78 4.28 1.20
N TYR A 69 -13.78 3.55 0.69
CA TYR A 69 -12.43 4.10 0.53
C TYR A 69 -12.42 5.34 -0.35
N LEU A 70 -13.06 5.30 -1.52
CA LEU A 70 -13.17 6.46 -2.40
C LEU A 70 -13.85 7.65 -1.69
N ARG A 71 -14.97 7.41 -1.01
CA ARG A 71 -15.71 8.49 -0.33
C ARG A 71 -14.88 9.15 0.77
N VAL A 72 -14.18 8.36 1.59
CA VAL A 72 -13.34 8.89 2.67
C VAL A 72 -12.12 9.62 2.10
N SER A 73 -11.49 9.11 1.05
CA SER A 73 -10.39 9.81 0.35
C SER A 73 -10.83 11.16 -0.18
N LEU A 74 -12.01 11.25 -0.80
CA LEU A 74 -12.56 12.51 -1.31
C LEU A 74 -12.85 13.52 -0.20
N ILE A 75 -13.40 13.07 0.94
CA ILE A 75 -13.65 13.95 2.10
C ILE A 75 -12.34 14.55 2.63
N ASN A 76 -11.26 13.76 2.64
CA ASN A 76 -9.95 14.20 3.12
C ASN A 76 -9.11 14.91 2.05
N GLY A 77 -9.61 15.03 0.81
CA GLY A 77 -8.86 15.62 -0.30
C GLY A 77 -7.62 14.82 -0.70
N CYS A 78 -7.63 13.49 -0.50
CA CYS A 78 -6.55 12.60 -0.94
C CYS A 78 -6.64 12.37 -2.46
N PRO A 79 -5.66 12.83 -3.26
CA PRO A 79 -5.69 12.74 -4.72
C PRO A 79 -5.07 11.44 -5.26
N PHE A 80 -4.57 10.58 -4.36
CA PHE A 80 -4.02 9.26 -4.66
C PHE A 80 -5.06 8.21 -4.33
#